data_AF-A0A250K1Z9-F1
#
_entry.id   AF-A0A250K1Z9-F1
#
_cell.length_a   1.000
_cell.length_b   1.000
_cell.length_c   1.000
_cell.angle_alpha   90.00
_cell.angle_beta   90.00
_cell.angle_gamma   90.00
#
_symmetry.space_group_name_H-M   'P 1'
#
loop_
_entity.id
_entity.type
_entity.pdbx_description
1 polymer ?
#
loop_
_entity_poly.entity_id
_entity_poly.type
_entity_poly.pdbx_seq_one_letter_code
_entity_poly.pdbx_strand_id
1 'polypeptide(L)'
;MAVNAWRKGLPGLVVALGLVVAALVYALRPDTAPVTQEAAAREPAAAPSAPQAVARTPPPPQRATPPPPPLDLTRPPEPEPDDNTPKVHPVDLQVIRAKLPDNLYWRMAAPTQDAEELERREAESRRWNELYGKVLSADATVEQIHEYYGHRRKVSQDFITFSTEVLARFGDVMPERDRGLYELSINMHRTRLAELPAQEQDALQRREAQERRREAWRQGQQVP
;
A
#
# COMPACT_ATOMS: atom_id res chain seq x y z
N MET A 1 -4.16 -11.68 43.47
CA MET A 1 -4.34 -13.05 42.93
C MET A 1 -5.83 -13.29 42.72
N ALA A 2 -6.34 -13.03 41.52
CA ALA A 2 -7.68 -13.45 41.12
C ALA A 2 -7.59 -13.82 39.63
N VAL A 3 -7.81 -15.10 39.34
CA VAL A 3 -7.60 -15.73 38.05
C VAL A 3 -8.97 -16.00 37.43
N ASN A 4 -9.14 -15.56 36.19
CA ASN A 4 -10.01 -16.04 35.12
C ASN A 4 -11.28 -16.85 35.45
N ALA A 5 -12.43 -16.28 35.08
CA ALA A 5 -13.58 -17.05 34.60
C ALA A 5 -14.52 -16.19 33.74
N TRP A 6 -14.19 -15.92 32.47
CA TRP A 6 -15.26 -15.65 31.48
C TRP A 6 -14.82 -15.89 30.03
N ARG A 7 -14.78 -17.17 29.64
CA ARG A 7 -14.92 -17.59 28.25
C ARG A 7 -16.18 -18.43 28.17
N LYS A 8 -17.20 -17.92 27.45
CA LYS A 8 -18.09 -18.64 26.51
C LYS A 8 -19.42 -17.89 26.36
N GLY A 9 -19.69 -17.41 25.15
CA GLY A 9 -21.01 -17.00 24.71
C GLY A 9 -20.99 -15.72 23.90
N LEU A 10 -20.66 -15.80 22.60
CA LEU A 10 -21.12 -14.87 21.54
C LEU A 10 -20.66 -15.29 20.12
N PRO A 11 -20.90 -16.54 19.64
CA PRO A 11 -20.72 -16.85 18.21
C PRO A 11 -21.88 -16.33 17.33
N GLY A 12 -23.01 -15.90 17.90
CA GLY A 12 -24.20 -15.49 17.12
C GLY A 12 -24.14 -14.10 16.49
N LEU A 13 -23.33 -13.19 17.03
CA LEU A 13 -23.32 -11.78 16.59
C LEU A 13 -22.49 -11.57 15.31
N VAL A 14 -21.47 -12.41 15.09
CA VAL A 14 -20.64 -12.38 13.88
C VAL A 14 -21.40 -12.90 12.66
N VAL A 15 -22.26 -13.91 12.84
CA VAL A 15 -23.08 -14.46 11.74
C VAL A 15 -24.17 -13.48 11.30
N ALA A 16 -24.80 -12.78 12.25
CA ALA A 16 -25.81 -11.76 11.95
C ALA A 16 -25.20 -10.56 11.19
N LEU A 17 -24.00 -10.12 11.57
CA LEU A 17 -23.30 -9.03 10.88
C LEU A 17 -22.90 -9.43 9.44
N GLY A 18 -22.45 -10.67 9.24
CA GLY A 18 -22.10 -11.20 7.91
C GLY A 18 -23.29 -11.27 6.95
N LEU A 19 -24.47 -11.65 7.44
CA LEU A 19 -25.69 -11.70 6.61
C LEU A 19 -26.20 -10.32 6.21
N VAL A 20 -26.06 -9.31 7.09
CA VAL A 20 -26.44 -7.93 6.76
C VAL A 20 -25.51 -7.35 5.69
N VAL A 21 -24.19 -7.60 5.79
CA VAL A 21 -23.23 -7.16 4.78
C VAL A 21 -23.47 -7.85 3.43
N ALA A 22 -23.76 -9.16 3.43
CA ALA A 22 -24.07 -9.89 2.21
C ALA A 22 -25.37 -9.39 1.55
N ALA A 23 -26.41 -9.10 2.34
CA ALA A 23 -27.66 -8.54 1.83
C ALA A 23 -27.47 -7.13 1.26
N LEU A 24 -26.62 -6.30 1.90
CA LEU A 24 -26.30 -4.96 1.41
C LEU A 24 -25.54 -5.00 0.08
N VAL A 25 -24.55 -5.89 -0.06
CA VAL A 25 -23.80 -6.09 -1.30
C VAL A 25 -24.70 -6.64 -2.42
N TYR A 26 -25.65 -7.52 -2.09
CA TYR A 26 -26.63 -8.02 -3.04
C TYR A 26 -27.61 -6.94 -3.51
N ALA A 27 -28.08 -6.08 -2.60
CA ALA A 27 -29.00 -4.98 -2.93
C ALA A 27 -28.33 -3.84 -3.72
N LEU A 28 -27.00 -3.68 -3.62
CA LEU A 28 -26.21 -2.68 -4.36
C LEU A 28 -25.69 -3.19 -5.72
N ARG A 29 -26.03 -4.41 -6.12
CA ARG A 29 -25.68 -4.93 -7.45
C ARG A 29 -26.59 -4.30 -8.51
N PRO A 30 -26.06 -3.63 -9.55
CA PRO A 30 -26.89 -3.19 -10.67
C PRO A 30 -27.47 -4.41 -11.40
N ASP A 31 -28.79 -4.42 -11.58
CA ASP A 31 -29.52 -5.42 -12.37
C ASP A 31 -28.93 -5.48 -13.79
N THR A 32 -28.22 -6.56 -14.08
CA THR A 32 -27.92 -6.93 -15.45
C THR A 32 -29.15 -7.63 -16.00
N ALA A 33 -30.07 -6.85 -16.54
CA ALA A 33 -31.20 -7.37 -17.29
C ALA A 33 -30.67 -8.29 -18.41
N PRO A 34 -31.25 -9.49 -18.60
CA PRO A 34 -30.90 -10.33 -19.74
C PRO A 34 -31.42 -9.65 -21.00
N VAL A 35 -30.52 -9.31 -21.92
CA VAL A 35 -30.91 -8.85 -23.26
C VAL A 35 -31.56 -10.03 -23.98
N THR A 36 -32.89 -10.04 -23.99
CA THR A 36 -33.70 -10.88 -24.88
C THR A 36 -33.34 -10.54 -26.31
N GLN A 37 -32.68 -11.49 -26.97
CA GLN A 37 -32.39 -11.43 -28.39
C GLN A 37 -33.64 -11.92 -29.13
N GLU A 38 -34.51 -11.00 -29.53
CA GLU A 38 -35.61 -11.29 -30.45
C GLU A 38 -35.34 -10.62 -31.79
N ALA A 39 -35.50 -11.41 -32.84
CA ALA A 39 -34.99 -11.19 -34.16
C ALA A 39 -35.92 -10.34 -35.06
N ALA A 40 -35.29 -9.83 -36.12
CA ALA A 40 -35.83 -9.59 -37.46
C ALA A 40 -36.39 -8.19 -37.81
N ALA A 41 -35.57 -7.42 -38.52
CA ALA A 41 -35.89 -6.93 -39.87
C ALA A 41 -34.58 -6.61 -40.63
N ARG A 42 -34.51 -7.07 -41.89
CA ARG A 42 -33.35 -7.12 -42.80
C ARG A 42 -33.14 -5.83 -43.63
N GLU A 43 -31.86 -5.44 -43.76
CA GLU A 43 -31.07 -4.95 -44.93
C GLU A 43 -31.53 -3.81 -45.87
N PRO A 44 -30.64 -3.14 -46.68
CA PRO A 44 -29.22 -3.46 -46.95
C PRO A 44 -28.17 -2.32 -46.93
N ALA A 45 -26.90 -2.76 -46.87
CA ALA A 45 -25.70 -2.21 -47.50
C ALA A 45 -25.15 -0.81 -47.12
N ALA A 46 -24.17 -0.81 -46.22
CA ALA A 46 -22.90 -0.09 -46.40
C ALA A 46 -21.83 -0.78 -45.54
N ALA A 47 -20.85 -1.43 -46.18
CA ALA A 47 -19.77 -2.11 -45.49
C ALA A 47 -18.86 -1.10 -44.76
N PRO A 48 -18.63 -1.23 -43.44
CA PRO A 48 -17.54 -0.53 -42.78
C PRO A 48 -16.25 -1.32 -42.93
N SER A 49 -15.21 -0.66 -43.44
CA SER A 49 -13.84 -1.14 -43.55
C SER A 49 -13.37 -1.82 -42.25
N ALA A 50 -12.89 -3.06 -42.38
CA ALA A 50 -12.27 -3.77 -41.29
C ALA A 50 -11.04 -3.01 -40.75
N PRO A 51 -10.82 -2.97 -39.43
CA PRO A 51 -9.54 -2.51 -38.89
C PRO A 51 -8.43 -3.46 -39.34
N GLN A 52 -7.41 -2.89 -39.98
CA GLN A 52 -6.22 -3.61 -40.39
C GLN A 52 -5.58 -4.28 -39.16
N ALA A 53 -5.41 -5.59 -39.23
CA ALA A 53 -4.66 -6.35 -38.25
C ALA A 53 -3.23 -5.79 -38.21
N VAL A 54 -2.87 -5.17 -37.08
CA VAL A 54 -1.49 -4.80 -36.78
C VAL A 54 -0.65 -6.06 -36.88
N ALA A 55 0.30 -6.09 -37.81
CA ALA A 55 1.22 -7.20 -37.96
C ALA A 55 1.92 -7.44 -36.62
N ARG A 56 1.67 -8.60 -36.02
CA ARG A 56 2.36 -9.02 -34.80
C ARG A 56 3.83 -9.13 -35.15
N THR A 57 4.67 -8.32 -34.51
CA THR A 57 6.12 -8.47 -34.54
C THR A 57 6.45 -9.92 -34.19
N PRO A 58 7.30 -10.62 -34.94
CA PRO A 58 7.71 -11.97 -34.59
C PRO A 58 8.34 -11.96 -33.18
N PRO A 59 8.05 -12.96 -32.33
CA PRO A 59 8.77 -13.10 -31.08
C PRO A 59 10.28 -13.22 -31.39
N PRO A 60 11.17 -12.64 -30.55
CA PRO A 60 12.60 -12.88 -30.68
C PRO A 60 12.87 -14.40 -30.65
N PRO A 61 13.88 -14.90 -31.40
CA PRO A 61 14.18 -16.32 -31.44
C PRO A 61 14.44 -16.82 -30.02
N GLN A 62 13.61 -17.76 -29.58
CA GLN A 62 13.83 -18.48 -28.34
C GLN A 62 15.17 -19.19 -28.48
N ARG A 63 16.17 -18.75 -27.69
CA ARG A 63 17.42 -19.48 -27.55
C ARG A 63 17.03 -20.85 -26.99
N ALA A 64 17.18 -21.90 -27.81
CA ALA A 64 16.85 -23.26 -27.40
C ALA A 64 17.64 -23.57 -26.13
N THR A 65 16.95 -23.64 -25.00
CA THR A 65 17.51 -24.24 -23.80
C THR A 65 17.85 -25.69 -24.16
N PRO A 66 19.10 -26.14 -23.98
CA PRO A 66 19.41 -27.55 -24.16
C PRO A 66 18.43 -28.36 -23.30
N PRO A 67 17.92 -29.50 -23.80
CA PRO A 67 17.05 -30.35 -23.01
C PRO A 67 17.76 -30.67 -21.69
N PRO A 68 17.04 -30.63 -20.55
CA PRO A 68 17.64 -31.05 -19.30
C PRO A 68 18.22 -32.46 -19.48
N PRO A 69 19.41 -32.76 -18.91
CA PRO A 69 19.94 -34.11 -18.95
C PRO A 69 18.87 -35.08 -18.43
N PRO A 70 18.85 -36.33 -18.93
CA PRO A 70 17.92 -37.34 -18.43
C PRO A 70 18.01 -37.41 -16.91
N LEU A 71 16.84 -37.39 -16.26
CA LEU A 71 16.70 -37.52 -14.81
C LEU A 71 17.34 -38.84 -14.37
N ASP A 72 18.58 -38.74 -13.92
CA ASP A 72 19.31 -39.84 -13.32
C ASP A 72 18.81 -40.03 -11.89
N LEU A 73 17.81 -40.91 -11.74
CA LEU A 73 17.21 -41.27 -10.44
C LEU A 73 18.19 -41.97 -9.49
N THR A 74 19.40 -42.31 -9.95
CA THR A 74 20.47 -42.89 -9.13
C THR A 74 21.46 -41.85 -8.62
N ARG A 75 21.42 -40.62 -9.16
CA ARG A 75 22.18 -39.48 -8.65
C ARG A 75 21.51 -38.98 -7.37
N PRO A 76 22.22 -38.95 -6.22
CA PRO A 76 21.73 -38.23 -5.05
C PRO A 76 21.37 -36.81 -5.46
N PRO A 77 20.21 -36.26 -5.04
CA PRO A 77 19.86 -34.89 -5.40
C PRO A 77 21.04 -33.98 -5.07
N GLU A 78 21.48 -33.21 -6.06
CA GLU A 78 22.44 -32.14 -5.82
C GLU A 78 21.84 -31.29 -4.69
N PRO A 79 22.60 -30.96 -3.63
CA PRO A 79 22.07 -30.13 -2.57
C PRO A 79 21.69 -28.79 -3.19
N GLU A 80 20.40 -28.62 -3.48
CA GLU A 80 19.81 -27.32 -3.77
C GLU A 80 20.28 -26.40 -2.65
N PRO A 81 20.92 -25.25 -2.98
CA PRO A 81 21.37 -24.33 -1.95
C PRO A 81 20.16 -24.03 -1.06
N ASP A 82 20.23 -24.42 0.21
CA ASP A 82 19.13 -24.21 1.13
C ASP A 82 18.93 -22.70 1.25
N ASP A 83 17.84 -22.19 0.66
CA ASP A 83 17.47 -20.78 0.75
C ASP A 83 17.14 -20.37 2.20
N ASN A 84 17.00 -21.33 3.13
CA ASN A 84 16.88 -21.08 4.56
C ASN A 84 18.23 -21.05 5.30
N THR A 85 19.36 -21.27 4.61
CA THR A 85 20.68 -21.03 5.21
C THR A 85 20.76 -19.53 5.50
N PRO A 86 21.06 -19.08 6.75
CA PRO A 86 21.19 -17.67 7.07
C PRO A 86 22.33 -17.04 6.25
N LYS A 87 22.00 -16.47 5.09
CA LYS A 87 22.92 -15.67 4.30
C LYS A 87 23.18 -14.40 5.10
N VAL A 88 24.44 -14.13 5.44
CA VAL A 88 24.84 -12.86 6.06
C VAL A 88 24.34 -11.75 5.13
N HIS A 89 23.37 -10.96 5.58
CA HIS A 89 22.79 -9.91 4.75
C HIS A 89 23.91 -8.91 4.45
N PRO A 90 24.18 -8.57 3.17
CA PRO A 90 25.33 -7.72 2.80
C PRO A 90 25.26 -6.29 3.33
N VAL A 91 24.16 -5.90 3.98
CA VAL A 91 23.91 -4.55 4.48
C VAL A 91 24.21 -4.50 5.97
N ASP A 92 25.27 -3.75 6.33
CA ASP A 92 25.51 -3.38 7.71
C ASP A 92 24.75 -2.10 8.07
N LEU A 93 23.64 -2.27 8.80
CA LEU A 93 22.80 -1.15 9.25
C LEU A 93 23.48 -0.29 10.32
N GLN A 94 24.48 -0.78 11.05
CA GLN A 94 25.18 0.02 12.06
C GLN A 94 26.01 1.13 11.40
N VAL A 95 26.62 0.83 10.25
CA VAL A 95 27.35 1.83 9.44
C VAL A 95 26.39 2.94 8.98
N ILE A 96 25.20 2.58 8.52
CA ILE A 96 24.18 3.55 8.09
C ILE A 96 23.67 4.35 9.30
N ARG A 97 23.44 3.70 10.45
CA ARG A 97 22.98 4.34 11.68
C ARG A 97 23.98 5.36 12.21
N ALA A 98 25.28 5.07 12.13
CA ALA A 98 26.32 6.01 12.52
C ALA A 98 26.31 7.29 11.66
N LYS A 99 25.97 7.17 10.37
CA LYS A 99 25.88 8.32 9.45
C LYS A 99 24.57 9.09 9.59
N LEU A 100 23.47 8.39 9.87
CA LEU A 100 22.12 8.94 9.94
C LEU A 100 21.47 8.69 11.33
N PRO A 101 22.05 9.14 12.45
CA PRO A 101 21.60 8.74 13.78
C PRO A 101 20.16 9.18 14.09
N ASP A 102 19.75 10.33 13.56
CA ASP A 102 18.44 10.95 13.84
C ASP A 102 17.34 10.61 12.82
N ASN A 103 17.60 9.68 11.90
CA ASN A 103 16.65 9.33 10.85
C ASN A 103 15.44 8.56 11.40
N LEU A 104 14.23 8.94 11.00
CA LEU A 104 12.99 8.30 11.45
C LEU A 104 12.89 6.81 11.12
N TYR A 105 13.64 6.30 10.14
CA TYR A 105 13.71 4.87 9.84
C TYR A 105 14.01 4.04 11.09
N TRP A 106 14.95 4.49 11.93
CA TRP A 106 15.36 3.77 13.14
C TRP A 106 14.23 3.62 14.15
N ARG A 107 13.38 4.64 14.24
CA ARG A 107 12.25 4.68 15.15
C ARG A 107 10.99 4.02 14.59
N MET A 108 10.94 3.70 13.30
CA MET A 108 9.71 3.25 12.66
C MET A 108 9.81 1.85 12.05
N ALA A 109 10.90 1.58 11.33
CA ALA A 109 11.00 0.42 10.45
C ALA A 109 12.23 -0.45 10.70
N ALA A 110 13.19 0.00 11.53
CA ALA A 110 14.34 -0.83 11.86
C ALA A 110 13.88 -2.14 12.52
N PRO A 111 14.35 -3.30 12.05
CA PRO A 111 14.03 -4.59 12.66
C PRO A 111 14.44 -4.60 14.14
N THR A 112 13.49 -4.94 15.03
CA THR A 112 13.73 -5.06 16.47
C THR A 112 12.81 -6.13 17.06
N GLN A 113 13.29 -6.78 18.12
CA GLN A 113 12.50 -7.70 18.95
C GLN A 113 12.24 -7.13 20.35
N ASP A 114 12.72 -5.91 20.62
CA ASP A 114 12.52 -5.23 21.89
C ASP A 114 11.05 -4.83 22.06
N ALA A 115 10.42 -5.35 23.12
CA ALA A 115 9.01 -5.14 23.40
C ALA A 115 8.68 -3.67 23.69
N GLU A 116 9.56 -2.94 24.38
CA GLU A 116 9.32 -1.53 24.72
C GLU A 116 9.33 -0.65 23.47
N GLU A 117 10.30 -0.88 22.57
CA GLU A 117 10.38 -0.16 21.29
C GLU A 117 9.17 -0.47 20.39
N LEU A 118 8.68 -1.71 20.38
CA LEU A 118 7.46 -2.08 19.65
C LEU A 118 6.22 -1.38 20.22
N GLU A 119 6.04 -1.37 21.55
CA GLU A 119 4.93 -0.66 22.19
C GLU A 119 4.97 0.84 21.88
N ARG A 120 6.15 1.46 21.94
CA ARG A 120 6.35 2.87 21.58
C ARG A 120 5.94 3.14 20.14
N ARG A 121 6.32 2.27 19.19
CA ARG A 121 5.95 2.38 17.78
C ARG A 121 4.46 2.25 17.56
N GLU A 122 3.80 1.34 18.26
CA GLU A 122 2.35 1.21 18.20
C GLU A 122 1.65 2.44 18.76
N ALA A 123 2.10 3.00 19.88
CA ALA A 123 1.54 4.21 20.46
C ALA A 123 1.70 5.42 19.51
N GLU A 124 2.87 5.57 18.88
CA GLU A 124 3.11 6.60 17.87
C GLU A 124 2.20 6.41 16.65
N SER A 125 2.05 5.16 16.17
CA SER A 125 1.15 4.83 15.06
C SER A 125 -0.31 5.14 15.39
N ARG A 126 -0.77 4.85 16.61
CA ARG A 126 -2.13 5.18 17.09
C ARG A 126 -2.36 6.69 17.06
N ARG A 127 -1.43 7.49 17.60
CA ARG A 127 -1.51 8.96 17.57
C ARG A 127 -1.66 9.50 16.14
N TRP A 128 -0.83 9.03 15.21
CA TRP A 128 -0.90 9.50 13.82
C TRP A 128 -2.16 9.05 13.10
N ASN A 129 -2.68 7.85 13.41
CA ASN A 129 -3.94 7.36 12.87
C ASN A 129 -5.15 8.13 13.40
N GLU A 130 -5.16 8.49 14.69
CA GLU A 130 -6.20 9.35 15.27
C GLU A 130 -6.21 10.74 14.63
N LEU A 131 -5.02 11.33 14.46
CA LEU A 131 -4.88 12.62 13.79
C LEU A 131 -5.35 12.54 12.33
N TYR A 132 -4.97 11.47 11.63
CA TYR A 132 -5.43 11.21 10.27
C TYR A 132 -6.96 11.10 10.19
N GLY A 133 -7.59 10.40 11.14
CA GLY A 133 -9.04 10.32 11.24
C GLY A 133 -9.71 11.68 11.34
N LYS A 134 -9.16 12.59 12.17
CA LYS A 134 -9.64 13.98 12.28
C LYS A 134 -9.45 14.78 11.00
N VAL A 135 -8.33 14.58 10.30
CA VAL A 135 -8.05 15.22 9.01
C VAL A 135 -9.04 14.76 7.94
N LEU A 136 -9.40 13.46 7.94
CA LEU A 136 -10.39 12.89 7.03
C LEU A 136 -11.80 13.40 7.32
N SER A 137 -12.20 13.48 8.59
CA SER A 137 -13.54 13.94 9.00
C SER A 137 -13.70 15.47 8.96
N ALA A 138 -12.67 16.21 8.54
CA ALA A 138 -12.62 17.67 8.54
C ALA A 138 -12.80 18.29 9.94
N ASP A 139 -12.49 17.54 11.00
CA ASP A 139 -12.53 17.98 12.41
C ASP A 139 -11.17 18.46 12.93
N ALA A 140 -10.09 18.19 12.21
CA ALA A 140 -8.76 18.67 12.58
C ALA A 140 -8.65 20.20 12.50
N THR A 141 -7.89 20.81 13.40
CA THR A 141 -7.49 22.21 13.29
C THR A 141 -6.49 22.42 12.14
N VAL A 142 -6.23 23.66 11.75
CA VAL A 142 -5.21 23.97 10.71
C VAL A 142 -3.83 23.49 11.15
N GLU A 143 -3.48 23.71 12.40
CA GLU A 143 -2.21 23.30 13.00
C GLU A 143 -2.07 21.78 12.97
N GLN A 144 -3.15 21.06 13.30
CA GLN A 144 -3.21 19.60 13.25
C GLN A 144 -3.06 19.04 11.82
N ILE A 145 -3.65 19.71 10.82
CA ILE A 145 -3.47 19.35 9.41
C ILE A 145 -1.99 19.52 9.01
N HIS A 146 -1.40 20.68 9.32
CA HIS A 146 0.01 20.95 9.03
C HIS A 146 0.95 19.99 9.78
N GLU A 147 0.65 19.65 11.03
CA GLU A 147 1.41 18.68 11.82
C GLU A 147 1.41 17.30 11.14
N TYR A 148 0.23 16.83 10.72
CA TYR A 148 0.08 15.54 10.06
C TYR A 148 0.84 15.47 8.73
N TYR A 149 0.63 16.44 7.83
CA TYR A 149 1.31 16.46 6.53
C TYR A 149 2.81 16.76 6.66
N GLY A 150 3.21 17.57 7.65
CA GLY A 150 4.60 17.79 8.01
C GLY A 150 5.30 16.52 8.46
N HIS A 151 4.65 15.71 9.31
CA HIS A 151 5.18 14.41 9.71
C HIS A 151 5.32 13.46 8.49
N ARG A 152 4.29 13.34 7.64
CA ARG A 152 4.36 12.50 6.42
C ARG A 152 5.48 12.91 5.47
N ARG A 153 5.71 14.23 5.34
CA ARG A 153 6.81 14.79 4.56
C ARG A 153 8.14 14.34 5.12
N LYS A 154 8.35 14.53 6.44
CA LYS A 154 9.58 14.11 7.13
C LYS A 154 9.83 12.61 7.00
N VAL A 155 8.81 11.78 7.23
CA VAL A 155 8.92 10.32 7.04
C VAL A 155 9.40 9.98 5.64
N SER A 156 8.81 10.58 4.60
CA SER A 156 9.21 10.26 3.23
C SER A 156 10.62 10.75 2.88
N GLN A 157 11.01 11.93 3.37
CA GLN A 157 12.37 12.46 3.20
C GLN A 157 13.42 11.58 3.88
N ASP A 158 13.16 11.15 5.12
CA ASP A 158 14.06 10.31 5.89
C ASP A 158 14.21 8.92 5.26
N PHE A 159 13.13 8.33 4.76
CA PHE A 159 13.19 7.03 4.07
C PHE A 159 13.93 7.10 2.73
N ILE A 160 13.79 8.20 1.97
CA ILE A 160 14.59 8.42 0.77
C ILE A 160 16.07 8.54 1.14
N THR A 161 16.39 9.33 2.15
CA THR A 161 17.77 9.54 2.62
C THR A 161 18.39 8.21 3.05
N PHE A 162 17.68 7.43 3.87
CA PHE A 162 18.12 6.10 4.30
C PHE A 162 18.38 5.16 3.11
N SER A 163 17.39 5.01 2.22
CA SER A 163 17.49 4.09 1.08
C SER A 163 18.60 4.49 0.11
N THR A 164 18.79 5.80 -0.10
CA THR A 164 19.88 6.34 -0.95
C THR A 164 21.24 6.03 -0.34
N GLU A 165 21.39 6.17 0.98
CA GLU A 165 22.64 5.87 1.68
C GLU A 165 22.96 4.37 1.66
N VAL A 166 21.95 3.49 1.79
CA VAL A 166 22.15 2.05 1.65
C VAL A 166 22.64 1.71 0.23
N LEU A 167 22.00 2.24 -0.80
CA LEU A 167 22.40 2.01 -2.19
C LEU A 167 23.79 2.55 -2.49
N ALA A 168 24.11 3.75 -2.02
CA ALA A 168 25.42 4.36 -2.24
C ALA A 168 26.57 3.57 -1.60
N ARG A 169 26.30 2.85 -0.49
CA ARG A 169 27.33 2.13 0.25
C ARG A 169 27.42 0.64 -0.10
N PHE A 170 26.28 0.00 -0.33
CA PHE A 170 26.16 -1.45 -0.48
C PHE A 170 25.58 -1.88 -1.83
N GLY A 171 25.21 -0.95 -2.71
CA GLY A 171 24.53 -1.25 -3.98
C GLY A 171 25.31 -2.20 -4.89
N ASP A 172 26.64 -2.12 -4.91
CA ASP A 172 27.49 -2.96 -5.78
C ASP A 172 27.67 -4.40 -5.28
N VAL A 173 27.47 -4.63 -3.98
CA VAL A 173 27.63 -5.95 -3.33
C VAL A 173 26.29 -6.63 -3.04
N MET A 174 25.19 -5.95 -3.37
CA MET A 174 23.83 -6.39 -3.09
C MET A 174 23.26 -7.16 -4.29
N PRO A 175 22.47 -8.23 -4.06
CA PRO A 175 21.71 -8.87 -5.13
C PRO A 175 20.81 -7.87 -5.85
N GLU A 176 20.67 -8.03 -7.18
CA GLU A 176 19.83 -7.16 -8.02
C GLU A 176 18.42 -6.94 -7.45
N ARG A 177 17.82 -8.01 -6.93
CA ARG A 177 16.50 -7.97 -6.29
C ARG A 177 16.44 -6.97 -5.15
N ASP A 178 17.40 -7.03 -4.23
CA ASP A 178 17.41 -6.22 -3.02
C ASP A 178 17.72 -4.76 -3.37
N ARG A 179 18.62 -4.53 -4.34
CA ARG A 179 18.89 -3.19 -4.88
C ARG A 179 17.61 -2.56 -5.43
N GLY A 180 16.87 -3.32 -6.25
CA GLY A 180 15.60 -2.89 -6.81
C GLY A 180 14.54 -2.55 -5.75
N LEU A 181 14.55 -3.19 -4.57
CA LEU A 181 13.63 -2.85 -3.48
C LEU A 181 13.90 -1.46 -2.90
N TYR A 182 15.17 -1.08 -2.74
CA TYR A 182 15.53 0.27 -2.28
C TYR A 182 15.22 1.33 -3.34
N GLU A 183 15.50 1.06 -4.61
CA GLU A 183 15.15 1.97 -5.72
C GLU A 183 13.64 2.18 -5.81
N LEU A 184 12.86 1.11 -5.70
CA LEU A 184 11.40 1.17 -5.66
C LEU A 184 10.93 1.99 -4.45
N SER A 185 11.48 1.74 -3.26
CA SER A 185 11.15 2.50 -2.05
C SER A 185 11.38 4.00 -2.24
N ILE A 186 12.53 4.39 -2.80
CA ILE A 186 12.84 5.78 -3.13
C ILE A 186 11.78 6.37 -4.07
N ASN A 187 11.44 5.66 -5.14
CA ASN A 187 10.45 6.14 -6.10
C ASN A 187 9.07 6.33 -5.46
N MET A 188 8.60 5.35 -4.67
CA MET A 188 7.33 5.46 -3.95
C MET A 188 7.30 6.67 -3.00
N HIS A 189 8.38 6.93 -2.27
CA HIS A 189 8.45 8.08 -1.38
C HIS A 189 8.54 9.42 -2.12
N ARG A 190 9.22 9.47 -3.28
CA ARG A 190 9.23 10.65 -4.15
C ARG A 190 7.83 10.97 -4.67
N THR A 191 7.11 9.96 -5.15
CA THR A 191 5.71 10.11 -5.57
C THR A 191 4.86 10.62 -4.42
N ARG A 192 4.97 10.02 -3.22
CA ARG A 192 4.24 10.51 -2.04
C ARG A 192 4.54 11.99 -1.78
N LEU A 193 5.80 12.41 -1.78
CA LEU A 193 6.19 13.80 -1.55
C LEU A 193 5.60 14.77 -2.57
N ALA A 194 5.52 14.37 -3.84
CA ALA A 194 4.91 15.18 -4.89
C ALA A 194 3.40 15.41 -4.65
N GLU A 195 2.71 14.41 -4.10
CA GLU A 195 1.27 14.47 -3.82
C GLU A 195 0.91 15.21 -2.52
N LEU A 196 1.81 15.27 -1.54
CA LEU A 196 1.50 15.83 -0.21
C LEU A 196 0.95 17.27 -0.25
N PRO A 197 1.48 18.23 -1.04
CA PRO A 197 0.97 19.59 -1.07
C PRO A 197 -0.49 19.68 -1.51
N ALA A 198 -0.87 18.91 -2.55
CA ALA A 198 -2.26 18.87 -3.02
C ALA A 198 -3.17 18.28 -1.94
N GLN A 199 -2.76 17.16 -1.33
CA GLN A 199 -3.54 16.53 -0.26
C GLN A 199 -3.72 17.43 0.96
N GLU A 200 -2.68 18.18 1.34
CA GLU A 200 -2.70 19.16 2.43
C GLU A 200 -3.69 20.30 2.12
N GLN A 201 -3.62 20.85 0.90
CA GLN A 201 -4.54 21.89 0.44
C GLN A 201 -6.00 21.40 0.44
N ASP A 202 -6.26 20.19 -0.05
CA ASP A 202 -7.59 19.60 -0.06
C ASP A 202 -8.14 19.43 1.36
N ALA A 203 -7.30 19.02 2.32
CA ALA A 203 -7.70 18.90 3.72
C ALA A 203 -8.09 20.25 4.33
N LEU A 204 -7.32 21.31 4.04
CA LEU A 204 -7.62 22.67 4.49
C LEU A 204 -8.95 23.17 3.91
N GLN A 205 -9.19 22.94 2.60
CA GLN A 205 -10.44 23.31 1.94
C GLN A 205 -11.65 22.56 2.51
N ARG A 206 -11.53 21.24 2.75
CA ARG A 206 -12.60 20.45 3.39
C ARG A 206 -12.95 20.98 4.78
N ARG A 207 -11.94 21.32 5.59
CA ARG A 207 -12.13 21.92 6.91
C ARG A 207 -12.84 23.26 6.81
N GLU A 208 -12.39 24.15 5.93
CA GLU A 208 -12.99 25.46 5.75
C GLU A 208 -14.47 25.36 5.31
N ALA A 209 -14.78 24.45 4.38
CA ALA A 209 -16.15 24.18 3.98
C ALA A 209 -17.01 23.66 5.14
N GLN A 210 -16.45 22.80 5.99
CA GLN A 210 -17.12 22.30 7.18
C GLN A 210 -17.40 23.41 8.20
N GLU A 211 -16.46 24.31 8.44
CA GLU A 211 -16.65 25.47 9.33
C GLU A 211 -17.72 26.43 8.80
N ARG A 212 -17.72 26.73 7.50
CA ARG A 212 -18.79 27.54 6.87
C ARG A 212 -20.18 26.92 7.07
N ARG A 213 -20.30 25.59 6.92
CA ARG A 213 -21.57 24.88 7.20
C ARG A 213 -21.98 25.00 8.66
N ARG A 214 -21.03 24.87 9.60
CA ARG A 214 -21.28 25.04 11.04
C ARG A 214 -21.72 26.46 11.39
N GLU A 215 -21.13 27.46 10.76
CA GLU A 215 -21.50 28.88 10.93
C GLU A 215 -22.89 29.18 10.37
N ALA A 216 -23.18 28.73 9.15
CA ALA A 216 -24.49 28.89 8.54
C ALA A 216 -25.59 28.24 9.39
N TRP A 217 -25.35 27.02 9.88
CA TRP A 217 -26.27 26.33 10.79
C TRP A 217 -26.49 27.12 12.08
N ARG A 218 -25.42 27.68 12.69
CA ARG A 218 -25.52 28.55 13.87
C ARG A 218 -26.30 29.83 13.61
N GLN A 219 -26.28 30.35 12.38
CA GLN A 219 -27.02 31.55 11.95
C GLN A 219 -28.44 31.25 11.45
N GLY A 220 -28.89 29.98 11.49
CA GLY A 220 -30.20 29.58 10.98
C GLY A 220 -30.33 29.62 9.46
N GLN A 221 -29.21 29.78 8.74
CA GLN A 221 -29.18 29.70 7.29
C GLN A 221 -28.89 28.25 6.89
N GLN A 222 -29.88 27.58 6.30
CA GLN A 222 -29.63 26.29 5.65
C GLN A 222 -28.89 26.54 4.34
N VAL A 223 -27.59 26.22 4.31
CA VAL A 223 -26.82 26.13 3.07
C VAL A 223 -26.99 24.71 2.54
N PRO A 224 -27.54 24.51 1.32
CA PRO A 224 -27.70 23.19 0.71
C PRO A 224 -26.35 22.49 0.43
#